data_AF-A0A2Z3NDT1-F1
#
_entry.id   AF-A0A2Z3NDT1-F1
#
_cell.length_a   1.000
_cell.length_b   1.000
_cell.length_c   1.000
_cell.angle_alpha   90.00
_cell.angle_beta   90.00
_cell.angle_gamma   90.00
#
_symmetry.space_group_name_H-M   'P 1'
#
loop_
_entity.id
_entity.type
_entity.pdbx_description
1 polymer ?
#
loop_
_entity_poly.entity_id
_entity_poly.type
_entity_poly.pdbx_seq_one_letter_code
_entity_poly.pdbx_strand_id
1 'polypeptide(L)'
;MKTCPYCGSGVQNHQHRYYCGFCKMKLDRNEVQENGKRKNLLPQQHPTIEDAKKPTPELMKLSTVELLYLLKLARKERSDTYNNRYIFIQAMKQGAKEFSDAEQYTYKEYEYWTRKCFVIENILRERIGFIPKKINKEFIQNMIQRMQQPVKDMNIQPPKKEVERVK
;
A
#
# COMPACT_ATOMS: atom_id res chain seq x y z
N MET A 1 23.88 -13.33 -9.29
CA MET A 1 24.06 -13.43 -7.82
C MET A 1 22.74 -13.06 -7.13
N LYS A 2 22.29 -13.86 -6.15
CA LYS A 2 21.14 -13.49 -5.31
C LYS A 2 21.54 -12.39 -4.33
N THR A 3 20.75 -11.32 -4.27
CA THR A 3 21.09 -10.09 -3.52
C THR A 3 19.95 -9.62 -2.64
N CYS A 4 20.29 -8.95 -1.55
CA CYS A 4 19.35 -8.32 -0.65
C CYS A 4 18.65 -7.12 -1.33
N PRO A 5 17.32 -6.99 -1.28
CA PRO A 5 16.59 -5.85 -1.87
C PRO A 5 16.90 -4.50 -1.20
N TYR A 6 17.45 -4.51 0.01
CA TYR A 6 17.68 -3.30 0.80
C TYR A 6 19.09 -2.71 0.59
N CYS A 7 20.11 -3.56 0.57
CA CYS A 7 21.52 -3.13 0.52
C CYS A 7 22.31 -3.67 -0.68
N GLY A 8 21.71 -4.54 -1.50
CA GLY A 8 22.36 -5.14 -2.67
C GLY A 8 23.45 -6.18 -2.37
N SER A 9 23.80 -6.42 -1.10
CA SER A 9 24.79 -7.45 -0.73
C SER A 9 24.30 -8.85 -1.07
N GLY A 10 25.24 -9.77 -1.31
CA GLY A 10 24.95 -11.20 -1.45
C GLY A 10 24.23 -11.76 -0.21
N VAL A 11 23.34 -12.72 -0.43
CA VAL A 11 22.56 -13.37 0.64
C VAL A 11 22.90 -14.86 0.76
N GLN A 12 22.87 -15.37 1.98
CA GLN A 12 23.10 -16.77 2.30
C GLN A 12 21.75 -17.49 2.41
N ASN A 13 21.65 -18.68 1.84
CA ASN A 13 20.45 -19.51 1.93
C ASN A 13 20.49 -20.33 3.22
N HIS A 14 19.47 -20.16 4.07
CA HIS A 14 19.24 -20.96 5.27
C HIS A 14 17.90 -21.70 5.14
N GLN A 15 17.93 -22.85 4.47
CA GLN A 15 16.81 -23.77 4.22
C GLN A 15 15.58 -23.11 3.57
N HIS A 16 14.78 -22.39 4.37
CA HIS A 16 13.52 -21.79 3.98
C HIS A 16 13.59 -20.27 3.77
N ARG A 17 14.64 -19.60 4.28
CA ARG A 17 14.80 -18.14 4.19
C ARG A 17 16.21 -17.77 3.78
N TYR A 18 16.37 -16.55 3.30
CA TYR A 18 17.68 -15.96 3.03
C TYR A 18 18.08 -15.02 4.15
N TYR A 19 19.37 -14.99 4.47
CA TYR A 19 19.94 -14.07 5.44
C TYR A 19 20.94 -13.14 4.77
N CYS A 20 20.82 -11.84 5.03
CA CYS A 20 21.80 -10.86 4.60
C CYS A 20 22.80 -10.58 5.72
N GLY A 21 24.08 -10.92 5.51
CA GLY A 21 25.14 -10.67 6.49
C GLY A 21 25.40 -9.18 6.77
N PHE A 22 25.10 -8.29 5.80
CA PHE A 22 25.30 -6.85 5.94
C PHE A 22 24.20 -6.18 6.78
N CYS A 23 22.96 -6.12 6.25
CA CYS A 23 21.85 -5.44 6.92
C CYS A 23 21.06 -6.33 7.89
N LYS A 24 21.50 -7.58 8.11
CA LYS A 24 20.91 -8.55 9.05
C LYS A 24 19.46 -8.96 8.77
N MET A 25 18.94 -8.59 7.60
CA MET A 25 17.58 -8.93 7.18
C MET A 25 17.40 -10.44 6.95
N LYS A 26 16.27 -10.97 7.43
CA LYS A 26 15.74 -12.30 7.07
C LYS A 26 14.70 -12.09 5.98
N LEU A 27 14.92 -12.70 4.83
CA LEU A 27 14.14 -12.47 3.61
C LEU A 27 13.49 -13.76 3.16
N ASP A 28 12.24 -13.67 2.73
CA ASP A 28 11.58 -14.81 2.09
C ASP A 28 12.09 -14.98 0.65
N ARG A 29 11.89 -16.17 0.09
CA ARG A 29 12.43 -16.53 -1.24
C ARG A 29 11.95 -15.58 -2.34
N ASN A 30 10.73 -15.06 -2.23
CA ASN A 30 10.11 -14.11 -3.16
C ASN A 30 10.58 -12.65 -2.97
N GLU A 31 11.31 -12.34 -1.90
CA GLU A 31 11.81 -10.98 -1.64
C GLU A 31 13.24 -10.77 -2.14
N VAL A 32 13.99 -11.86 -2.33
CA VAL A 32 15.36 -11.82 -2.82
C VAL A 32 15.41 -11.35 -4.26
N GLN A 33 16.35 -10.44 -4.53
CA GLN A 33 16.57 -9.86 -5.84
C GLN A 33 17.80 -10.47 -6.51
N GLU A 34 18.08 -10.03 -7.72
CA GLU A 34 19.26 -10.47 -8.47
C GLU A 34 20.12 -9.27 -8.86
N ASN A 35 21.44 -9.44 -8.73
CA ASN A 35 22.44 -8.50 -9.23
C ASN A 35 22.20 -7.04 -8.76
N GLY A 36 21.81 -6.85 -7.51
CA GLY A 36 21.64 -5.52 -6.92
C GLY A 36 20.36 -4.80 -7.32
N LYS A 37 19.45 -5.46 -8.03
CA LYS A 37 18.13 -4.91 -8.37
C LYS A 37 17.31 -4.57 -7.11
N ARG A 38 16.49 -3.53 -7.22
CA ARG A 38 15.56 -3.11 -6.16
C ARG A 38 14.24 -3.89 -6.27
N LYS A 39 13.57 -4.07 -5.12
CA LYS A 39 12.25 -4.71 -5.06
C LYS A 39 11.23 -3.90 -5.85
N ASN A 40 10.48 -4.57 -6.72
CA ASN A 40 9.31 -3.96 -7.36
C ASN A 40 8.17 -3.89 -6.33
N LEU A 41 7.64 -2.69 -6.12
CA LEU A 41 6.55 -2.41 -5.18
C LEU A 41 5.23 -2.09 -5.88
N LEU A 42 5.18 -2.18 -7.21
CA LEU A 42 3.95 -1.99 -7.97
C LEU A 42 3.03 -3.20 -7.78
N PRO A 43 1.73 -2.98 -7.61
CA PRO A 43 0.77 -4.07 -7.54
C PRO A 43 0.63 -4.76 -8.90
N GLN A 44 0.37 -6.07 -8.86
CA GLN A 44 0.10 -6.84 -10.08
C GLN A 44 -1.30 -6.55 -10.65
N GLN A 45 -2.26 -6.19 -9.77
CA GLN A 45 -3.64 -5.93 -10.13
C GLN A 45 -4.16 -4.70 -9.37
N HIS A 46 -5.15 -4.01 -9.94
CA HIS A 46 -5.82 -2.93 -9.24
C HIS A 46 -6.69 -3.50 -8.11
N PRO A 47 -6.55 -3.00 -6.87
CA PRO A 47 -7.36 -3.48 -5.77
C PRO A 47 -8.81 -3.02 -5.92
N THR A 48 -9.72 -3.83 -5.40
CA THR A 48 -11.17 -3.64 -5.42
C THR A 48 -11.68 -3.16 -4.08
N ILE A 49 -12.96 -2.78 -4.00
CA ILE A 49 -13.57 -2.38 -2.72
C ILE A 49 -13.62 -3.55 -1.71
N GLU A 50 -13.73 -4.79 -2.18
CA GLU A 50 -13.71 -5.98 -1.32
C GLU A 50 -12.36 -6.13 -0.60
N ASP A 51 -11.27 -5.71 -1.23
CA ASP A 51 -9.95 -5.73 -0.60
C ASP A 51 -9.86 -4.78 0.61
N ALA A 52 -10.63 -3.68 0.64
CA ALA A 52 -10.71 -2.80 1.80
C ALA A 52 -11.38 -3.48 3.02
N LYS A 53 -12.20 -4.52 2.79
CA LYS A 53 -12.87 -5.27 3.85
C LYS A 53 -11.92 -6.21 4.60
N LYS A 54 -10.75 -6.52 4.04
CA LYS A 54 -9.69 -7.32 4.68
C LYS A 54 -9.33 -6.78 6.07
N PRO A 55 -8.93 -7.66 7.01
CA PRO A 55 -8.51 -7.25 8.35
C PRO A 55 -7.20 -6.44 8.29
N THR A 56 -6.96 -5.60 9.29
CA THR A 56 -5.79 -4.69 9.35
C THR A 56 -4.46 -5.38 9.05
N PRO A 57 -4.14 -6.58 9.59
CA PRO A 57 -2.88 -7.26 9.28
C PRO A 57 -2.69 -7.59 7.80
N GLU A 58 -3.77 -7.88 7.07
CA GLU A 58 -3.70 -8.11 5.62
C GLU A 58 -3.55 -6.80 4.85
N LEU A 59 -4.23 -5.72 5.28
CA LEU A 59 -4.04 -4.38 4.70
C LEU A 59 -2.60 -3.90 4.87
N MET A 60 -1.95 -4.21 6.01
CA MET A 60 -0.55 -3.86 6.25
C MET A 60 0.45 -4.56 5.33
N LYS A 61 0.04 -5.61 4.59
CA LYS A 61 0.89 -6.29 3.59
C LYS A 61 0.80 -5.66 2.19
N LEU A 62 -0.27 -4.90 1.91
CA LEU A 62 -0.46 -4.23 0.61
C LEU A 62 0.60 -3.16 0.40
N SER A 63 0.91 -2.81 -0.85
CA SER A 63 1.75 -1.67 -1.20
C SER A 63 1.08 -0.34 -0.85
N THR A 64 1.88 0.73 -0.75
CA THR A 64 1.34 2.07 -0.50
C THR A 64 0.39 2.53 -1.61
N VAL A 65 0.66 2.16 -2.87
CA VAL A 65 -0.22 2.48 -3.99
C VAL A 65 -1.57 1.77 -3.89
N GLU A 66 -1.57 0.48 -3.49
CA GLU A 66 -2.82 -0.24 -3.24
C GLU A 66 -3.63 0.42 -2.14
N LEU A 67 -3.01 0.81 -1.02
CA LEU A 67 -3.69 1.51 0.06
C LEU A 67 -4.28 2.86 -0.37
N LEU A 68 -3.61 3.59 -1.27
CA LEU A 68 -4.16 4.83 -1.84
C LEU A 68 -5.40 4.56 -2.70
N TYR A 69 -5.39 3.50 -3.51
CA TYR A 69 -6.59 3.07 -4.24
C TYR A 69 -7.72 2.69 -3.29
N LEU A 70 -7.43 1.88 -2.26
CA LEU A 70 -8.43 1.45 -1.29
C LEU A 70 -9.02 2.63 -0.51
N LEU A 71 -8.19 3.59 -0.08
CA LEU A 71 -8.69 4.77 0.60
C LEU A 71 -9.61 5.60 -0.30
N LYS A 72 -9.29 5.71 -1.59
CA LYS A 72 -10.17 6.38 -2.57
C LYS A 72 -11.52 5.68 -2.67
N LEU A 73 -11.53 4.34 -2.79
CA LEU A 73 -12.76 3.55 -2.91
C LEU A 73 -13.57 3.61 -1.61
N ALA A 74 -12.94 3.40 -0.45
CA ALA A 74 -13.61 3.44 0.86
C ALA A 74 -14.20 4.83 1.18
N ARG A 75 -13.50 5.91 0.81
CA ARG A 75 -14.04 7.27 0.96
C ARG A 75 -15.27 7.49 0.07
N LYS A 76 -15.29 6.91 -1.12
CA LYS A 76 -16.46 6.96 -2.00
C LYS A 76 -17.64 6.21 -1.38
N GLU A 77 -17.44 4.96 -0.94
CA GLU A 77 -18.50 4.19 -0.27
C GLU A 77 -19.07 4.90 0.96
N ARG A 78 -18.19 5.46 1.80
CA ARG A 78 -18.61 6.26 2.97
C ARG A 78 -19.48 7.44 2.56
N SER A 79 -19.07 8.20 1.54
CA SER A 79 -19.83 9.36 1.06
C SER A 79 -21.17 8.95 0.45
N ASP A 80 -21.18 7.90 -0.36
CA ASP A 80 -22.40 7.40 -1.00
C ASP A 80 -23.40 6.88 0.04
N THR A 81 -22.91 6.15 1.05
CA THR A 81 -23.74 5.66 2.17
C THR A 81 -24.28 6.80 3.02
N TYR A 82 -23.47 7.83 3.30
CA TYR A 82 -23.92 9.02 4.01
C TYR A 82 -25.05 9.73 3.24
N ASN A 83 -24.90 9.89 1.92
CA ASN A 83 -25.91 10.52 1.07
C ASN A 83 -27.22 9.70 1.06
N ASN A 84 -27.13 8.37 0.95
CA ASN A 84 -28.30 7.49 1.02
C ASN A 84 -29.02 7.61 2.37
N ARG A 85 -28.25 7.60 3.47
CA ARG A 85 -28.79 7.80 4.82
C ARG A 85 -29.52 9.14 4.93
N TYR A 86 -28.93 10.21 4.41
CA TYR A 86 -29.54 11.54 4.43
C TYR A 86 -30.90 11.54 3.71
N ILE A 87 -31.02 10.86 2.56
CA ILE A 87 -32.28 10.74 1.81
C ILE A 87 -33.35 10.05 2.66
N PHE A 88 -33.04 8.92 3.31
CA PHE A 88 -33.99 8.22 4.18
C PHE A 88 -34.44 9.08 5.36
N ILE A 89 -33.53 9.81 5.99
CA ILE A 89 -33.87 10.76 7.07
C ILE A 89 -34.84 11.83 6.59
N GLN A 90 -34.66 12.38 5.39
CA GLN A 90 -35.57 13.38 4.84
C GLN A 90 -36.95 12.78 4.49
N ALA A 91 -37.00 11.58 3.93
CA ALA A 91 -38.25 10.88 3.65
C ALA A 91 -39.04 10.60 4.94
N MET A 92 -38.37 10.15 6.01
CA MET A 92 -39.01 9.93 7.31
C MET A 92 -39.57 11.23 7.91
N LYS A 93 -38.89 12.38 7.73
CA LYS A 93 -39.41 13.70 8.15
C LYS A 93 -40.67 14.11 7.40
N GLN A 94 -40.86 13.61 6.18
CA GLN A 94 -42.05 13.84 5.36
C GLN A 94 -43.18 12.82 5.63
N GLY A 95 -42.99 11.91 6.60
CA GLY A 95 -44.03 10.99 7.06
C GLY A 95 -43.84 9.53 6.64
N ALA A 96 -42.83 9.20 5.84
CA ALA A 96 -42.56 7.84 5.39
C ALA A 96 -41.78 7.04 6.46
N LYS A 97 -42.49 6.56 7.49
CA LYS A 97 -41.91 5.85 8.65
C LYS A 97 -41.37 4.46 8.30
N GLU A 98 -41.78 3.89 7.17
CA GLU A 98 -41.34 2.59 6.64
C GLU A 98 -39.83 2.53 6.34
N PHE A 99 -39.14 3.66 6.29
CA PHE A 99 -37.69 3.72 6.03
C PHE A 99 -36.80 3.56 7.29
N SER A 100 -37.37 3.30 8.47
CA SER A 100 -36.60 3.14 9.72
C SER A 100 -35.50 2.07 9.61
N ASP A 101 -35.82 0.90 9.08
CA ASP A 101 -34.85 -0.20 8.94
C ASP A 101 -33.74 0.12 7.94
N ALA A 102 -34.09 0.82 6.85
CA ALA A 102 -33.14 1.30 5.85
C ALA A 102 -32.19 2.36 6.42
N GLU A 103 -32.69 3.26 7.28
CA GLU A 103 -31.85 4.24 7.97
C GLU A 103 -30.84 3.55 8.92
N GLN A 104 -31.30 2.56 9.71
CA GLN A 104 -30.41 1.82 10.60
C GLN A 104 -29.35 1.03 9.82
N TYR A 105 -29.73 0.39 8.73
CA TYR A 105 -28.79 -0.33 7.87
C TYR A 105 -27.73 0.63 7.29
N THR A 106 -28.16 1.76 6.72
CA THR A 106 -27.23 2.74 6.16
C THR A 106 -26.35 3.40 7.22
N TYR A 107 -26.82 3.55 8.46
CA TYR A 107 -25.97 3.98 9.57
C TYR A 107 -24.83 2.99 9.86
N LYS A 108 -25.13 1.69 9.94
CA LYS A 108 -24.12 0.65 10.19
C LYS A 108 -23.07 0.60 9.08
N GLU A 109 -23.51 0.68 7.83
CA GLU A 109 -22.61 0.74 6.68
C GLU A 109 -21.73 2.01 6.70
N TYR A 110 -22.32 3.16 7.06
CA TYR A 110 -21.57 4.41 7.18
C TYR A 110 -20.50 4.33 8.28
N GLU A 111 -20.85 3.77 9.44
CA GLU A 111 -19.92 3.53 10.53
C GLU A 111 -18.78 2.61 10.09
N TYR A 112 -19.13 1.48 9.44
CA TYR A 112 -18.16 0.52 8.92
C TYR A 112 -17.15 1.19 7.97
N TRP A 113 -17.63 1.91 6.96
CA TRP A 113 -16.75 2.58 5.99
C TRP A 113 -15.95 3.72 6.61
N THR A 114 -16.48 4.39 7.63
CA THR A 114 -15.75 5.40 8.41
C THR A 114 -14.57 4.77 9.15
N ARG A 115 -14.79 3.64 9.84
CA ARG A 115 -13.72 2.90 10.52
C ARG A 115 -12.69 2.36 9.53
N LYS A 116 -13.12 1.85 8.38
CA LYS A 116 -12.22 1.38 7.32
C LYS A 116 -11.35 2.49 6.74
N CYS A 117 -11.93 3.67 6.48
CA CYS A 117 -11.15 4.84 6.08
C CYS A 117 -10.07 5.14 7.14
N PHE A 118 -10.45 5.19 8.42
CA PHE A 118 -9.53 5.49 9.52
C PHE A 118 -8.37 4.50 9.62
N VAL A 119 -8.63 3.19 9.45
CA VAL A 119 -7.58 2.16 9.42
C VAL A 119 -6.59 2.42 8.29
N ILE A 120 -7.09 2.61 7.06
CA ILE A 120 -6.22 2.81 5.89
C ILE A 120 -5.45 4.13 6.00
N GLU A 121 -6.07 5.18 6.51
CA GLU A 121 -5.44 6.49 6.76
C GLU A 121 -4.25 6.39 7.73
N ASN A 122 -4.37 5.60 8.80
CA ASN A 122 -3.28 5.42 9.75
C ASN A 122 -2.12 4.62 9.13
N ILE A 123 -2.40 3.54 8.39
CA ILE A 123 -1.35 2.79 7.68
C ILE A 123 -0.62 3.69 6.67
N LEU A 124 -1.35 4.55 5.95
CA LEU A 124 -0.74 5.52 5.04
C LEU A 124 0.10 6.55 5.80
N ARG A 125 -0.42 7.10 6.90
CA ARG A 125 0.31 8.07 7.72
C ARG A 125 1.63 7.50 8.24
N GLU A 126 1.66 6.25 8.67
CA GLU A 126 2.88 5.55 9.09
C GLU A 126 3.89 5.41 7.95
N ARG A 127 3.42 5.16 6.72
CA ARG A 127 4.29 4.86 5.57
C ARG A 127 4.81 6.08 4.83
N ILE A 128 3.97 7.10 4.64
CA ILE A 128 4.30 8.30 3.84
C ILE A 128 4.32 9.58 4.67
N GLY A 129 4.03 9.52 5.97
CA GLY A 129 4.12 10.65 6.90
C GLY A 129 2.90 11.58 6.92
N PHE A 130 1.91 11.39 6.04
CA PHE A 130 0.71 12.21 5.99
C PHE A 130 -0.51 11.43 5.48
N ILE A 131 -1.70 12.00 5.69
CA ILE A 131 -2.96 11.50 5.14
C ILE A 131 -3.32 12.35 3.91
N PRO A 132 -3.34 11.79 2.69
CA PRO A 132 -3.70 12.55 1.50
C PRO A 132 -5.15 13.06 1.60
N LYS A 133 -5.35 14.38 1.47
CA LYS A 133 -6.70 14.98 1.51
C LYS A 133 -7.51 14.61 0.26
N LYS A 134 -6.89 14.67 -0.93
CA LYS A 134 -7.52 14.36 -2.22
C LYS A 134 -6.75 13.24 -2.91
N ILE A 135 -7.45 12.19 -3.32
CA ILE A 135 -6.88 11.05 -4.06
C ILE A 135 -7.65 10.90 -5.36
N ASN A 136 -7.26 11.69 -6.37
CA ASN A 136 -7.81 11.56 -7.72
C ASN A 136 -7.01 10.54 -8.55
N LYS A 137 -7.48 10.27 -9.78
CA LYS A 137 -6.80 9.34 -10.68
C LYS A 137 -5.36 9.79 -10.97
N GLU A 138 -5.17 11.09 -11.22
CA GLU A 138 -3.86 11.71 -11.48
C GLU A 138 -2.89 11.54 -10.32
N PHE A 139 -3.33 11.74 -9.08
CA PHE A 139 -2.48 11.56 -7.89
C PHE A 139 -1.87 10.16 -7.84
N ILE A 140 -2.70 9.14 -8.07
CA ILE A 140 -2.24 7.76 -8.06
C ILE A 140 -1.36 7.45 -9.29
N GLN A 141 -1.74 7.94 -10.47
CA GLN A 141 -0.95 7.77 -11.69
C GLN A 141 0.43 8.40 -11.58
N ASN A 142 0.53 9.60 -11.03
CA ASN A 142 1.80 10.29 -10.79
C ASN A 142 2.70 9.48 -9.84
N MET A 143 2.11 8.84 -8.81
CA MET A 143 2.87 7.98 -7.89
C MET A 143 3.35 6.72 -8.57
N ILE A 144 2.50 6.05 -9.36
CA ILE A 144 2.89 4.88 -10.17
C ILE A 144 4.01 5.25 -11.14
N GLN A 145 3.89 6.37 -11.85
CA GLN A 145 4.90 6.82 -12.80
C GLN A 145 6.25 7.03 -12.11
N ARG A 146 6.27 7.66 -10.93
CA ARG A 146 7.49 7.81 -10.12
C ARG A 146 8.09 6.47 -9.70
N MET A 147 7.26 5.48 -9.38
CA MET A 147 7.71 4.13 -9.03
C MET A 147 8.23 3.32 -10.22
N GLN A 148 7.75 3.63 -11.44
CA GLN A 148 8.19 3.01 -12.68
C GLN A 148 9.47 3.65 -13.26
N GLN A 149 9.89 4.81 -12.75
CA GLN A 149 11.12 5.44 -13.21
C GLN A 149 12.31 4.49 -13.00
N PRO A 150 13.27 4.47 -13.95
CA PRO A 150 14.43 3.59 -13.83
C PRO A 150 15.19 3.93 -12.55
N VAL A 151 15.25 2.97 -11.65
CA VAL A 151 16.01 3.08 -10.41
C VAL A 151 17.40 2.50 -10.63
N LYS A 152 18.42 3.18 -10.09
CA LYS A 152 19.78 2.67 -10.15
C LYS A 152 19.91 1.39 -9.32
N ASP A 153 20.40 0.34 -9.96
CA ASP A 153 20.81 -0.90 -9.31
C ASP A 153 21.96 -0.64 -8.34
N MET A 154 22.06 -1.45 -7.29
CA MET A 154 23.17 -1.35 -6.35
C MET A 154 24.45 -1.86 -7.02
N ASN A 155 25.32 -0.93 -7.40
CA ASN A 155 26.64 -1.20 -7.96
C ASN A 155 27.70 -0.40 -7.18
N ILE A 156 28.61 -1.10 -6.51
CA ILE A 156 29.74 -0.53 -5.77
C ILE A 156 30.98 -0.67 -6.65
N GLN A 157 31.54 0.46 -7.07
CA GLN A 157 32.81 0.45 -7.76
C GLN A 157 33.92 0.06 -6.77
N PRO A 158 34.74 -0.97 -7.07
CA PRO A 158 35.88 -1.27 -6.24
C PRO A 158 36.88 -0.10 -6.27
N PRO A 159 37.71 0.07 -5.23
CA PRO A 159 38.79 1.04 -5.29
C PRO A 159 39.66 0.75 -6.51
N LYS A 160 40.07 1.81 -7.24
CA LYS A 160 41.09 1.70 -8.27
C LYS A 160 42.33 1.16 -7.58
N LYS A 161 42.72 -0.09 -7.83
CA LYS A 161 44.07 -0.54 -7.49
C LYS A 161 45.03 0.48 -8.10
N GLU A 162 46.04 0.93 -7.36
CA GLU A 162 47.21 1.56 -7.97
C GLU A 162 47.72 0.57 -9.03
N VAL A 163 47.41 0.85 -10.29
CA VAL A 163 47.99 0.15 -11.43
C VAL A 163 49.39 0.72 -11.59
N GLU A 164 50.28 0.48 -10.64
CA GLU A 164 51.71 0.79 -10.73
C GLU A 164 52.42 0.31 -9.46
N ARG A 165 53.11 -0.83 -9.56
CA ARG A 165 54.41 -1.14 -8.91
C ARG A 165 54.76 -2.61 -9.13
N VAL A 166 54.87 -3.00 -10.39
CA VAL A 166 55.87 -3.97 -10.83
C VAL A 166 56.47 -3.36 -12.10
N LYS A 167 57.44 -2.45 -11.89
CA LYS A 167 58.49 -2.20 -12.86
C LYS A 167 59.66 -3.08 -12.47
#